data_AF-A0A8B9BIR1-F1
#
_entry.id   AF-A0A8B9BIR1-F1
#
_cell.length_a   1.000
_cell.length_b   1.000
_cell.length_c   1.000
_cell.angle_alpha   90.00
_cell.angle_beta   90.00
_cell.angle_gamma   90.00
#
_symmetry.space_group_name_H-M   'P 1'
#
loop_
_entity.id
_entity.type
_entity.pdbx_description
1 polymer ?
#
loop_
_entity_poly.entity_id
_entity_poly.type
_entity_poly.pdbx_seq_one_letter_code
_entity_poly.pdbx_strand_id
1 'polypeptide(L)'
;RTAGGARPLTARLMSAGRVQPAAGMWLELLSPRPKTRGSAGVDVCTVTDTTVRGAHVHKIPLNGRGPVGNGCSALLLGRSSITLTGLFVLPGIIDADYNGQIQATAWTLSPPLSIPKGSRIARLIFFRAVVPKAVDAIRGAAGFGSTGFPKAFWAANIAQHRPMLTVTLA
;
A
#
# COMPACT_ATOMS: atom_id res chain seq x y z
N ARG A 1 -41.71 24.90 -50.06
CA ARG A 1 -40.59 24.00 -49.67
C ARG A 1 -39.39 24.88 -49.32
N THR A 2 -38.75 24.55 -48.21
CA THR A 2 -37.89 25.36 -47.34
C THR A 2 -36.60 25.89 -47.98
N ALA A 3 -36.35 27.20 -47.83
CA ALA A 3 -35.02 27.79 -47.92
C ALA A 3 -34.30 27.61 -46.56
N GLY A 4 -33.17 26.91 -46.55
CA GLY A 4 -32.35 26.66 -45.37
C GLY A 4 -31.50 27.87 -45.03
N GLY A 5 -31.95 28.68 -44.06
CA GLY A 5 -31.12 29.70 -43.42
C GLY A 5 -30.28 29.09 -42.31
N ALA A 6 -28.96 29.08 -42.48
CA ALA A 6 -28.02 28.78 -41.41
C ALA A 6 -28.04 29.94 -40.39
N ARG A 7 -28.59 29.70 -39.21
CA ARG A 7 -28.47 30.60 -38.06
C ARG A 7 -27.14 30.31 -37.33
N PRO A 8 -26.33 31.33 -37.00
CA PRO A 8 -25.20 31.13 -36.11
C PRO A 8 -25.71 30.83 -34.70
N LEU A 9 -25.30 29.69 -34.13
CA LEU A 9 -25.52 29.36 -32.73
C LEU A 9 -24.54 30.16 -31.87
N THR A 10 -25.00 31.30 -31.35
CA THR A 10 -24.31 32.03 -30.27
C THR A 10 -24.42 31.23 -28.97
N ALA A 11 -23.33 30.61 -28.53
CA ALA A 11 -23.24 30.04 -27.20
C ALA A 11 -23.08 31.18 -26.17
N ARG A 12 -24.10 31.40 -25.35
CA ARG A 12 -24.04 32.30 -24.19
C ARG A 12 -23.18 31.65 -23.11
N LEU A 13 -22.07 32.30 -22.77
CA LEU A 13 -21.26 31.99 -21.60
C LEU A 13 -22.09 32.35 -20.35
N MET A 14 -22.66 31.35 -19.67
CA MET A 14 -23.31 31.55 -18.37
C MET A 14 -22.21 31.74 -17.31
N SER A 15 -22.16 32.93 -16.73
CA SER A 15 -21.22 33.32 -15.69
C SER A 15 -21.52 32.64 -14.34
N ALA A 16 -20.47 32.05 -13.76
CA ALA A 16 -20.17 31.96 -12.33
C ALA A 16 -21.34 31.74 -11.34
N GLY A 17 -21.70 30.47 -11.12
CA GLY A 17 -22.24 30.01 -9.85
C GLY A 17 -21.09 29.57 -8.93
N ARG A 18 -20.54 30.50 -8.13
CA ARG A 18 -19.56 30.17 -7.09
C ARG A 18 -20.30 29.49 -5.94
N VAL A 19 -20.42 28.17 -5.99
CA VAL A 19 -20.78 27.39 -4.80
C VAL A 19 -19.58 27.46 -3.86
N GLN A 20 -19.68 28.31 -2.84
CA GLN A 20 -18.78 28.24 -1.68
C GLN A 20 -19.16 26.98 -0.89
N PRO A 21 -18.27 25.99 -0.73
CA PRO A 21 -18.49 24.98 0.28
C PRO A 21 -18.34 25.65 1.65
N ALA A 22 -19.32 25.43 2.51
CA ALA A 22 -19.32 25.92 3.88
C ALA A 22 -17.99 25.59 4.58
N ALA A 23 -17.37 26.62 5.14
CA ALA A 23 -16.22 26.50 6.01
C ALA A 23 -16.64 25.69 7.25
N GLY A 24 -16.21 24.44 7.29
CA GLY A 24 -16.51 23.52 8.38
C GLY A 24 -15.61 22.31 8.34
N MET A 25 -14.35 22.46 8.77
CA MET A 25 -13.57 21.38 9.38
C MET A 25 -13.60 20.02 8.64
N TRP A 26 -13.22 20.00 7.36
CA TRP A 26 -13.07 18.75 6.60
C TRP A 26 -11.59 18.42 6.37
N LEU A 27 -11.10 17.47 7.18
CA LEU A 27 -9.98 16.55 6.93
C LEU A 27 -8.63 17.14 6.49
N GLU A 28 -7.89 17.71 7.45
CA GLU A 28 -6.41 17.73 7.39
C GLU A 28 -5.80 16.51 8.08
N LEU A 29 -6.36 15.32 7.84
CA LEU A 29 -5.79 14.06 8.30
C LEU A 29 -5.84 13.02 7.17
N LEU A 30 -4.65 12.52 6.81
CA LEU A 30 -4.41 11.29 6.04
C LEU A 30 -4.45 11.34 4.50
N SER A 31 -4.10 12.48 3.88
CA SER A 31 -3.52 12.41 2.52
C SER A 31 -2.01 12.49 2.64
N PRO A 32 -1.27 11.39 2.40
CA PRO A 32 0.17 11.47 2.32
C PRO A 32 0.50 12.56 1.27
N ARG A 33 1.27 13.60 1.66
CA ARG A 33 1.76 14.62 0.71
C ARG A 33 3.19 14.30 0.24
N PRO A 34 3.49 14.42 -1.07
CA PRO A 34 4.86 14.34 -1.55
C PRO A 34 5.75 15.39 -0.86
N LYS A 35 7.01 15.04 -0.58
CA LYS A 35 7.93 15.95 0.12
C LYS A 35 8.45 17.08 -0.77
N THR A 36 8.55 16.83 -2.07
CA THR A 36 9.07 17.78 -3.06
C THR A 36 8.25 17.69 -4.34
N ARG A 37 8.32 18.72 -5.17
CA ARG A 37 7.65 18.75 -6.49
C ARG A 37 8.06 17.58 -7.40
N GLY A 38 9.28 17.08 -7.26
CA GLY A 38 9.81 15.93 -8.02
C GLY A 38 9.72 14.59 -7.29
N SER A 39 9.01 14.51 -6.15
CA SER A 39 8.89 13.26 -5.40
C SER A 39 8.06 12.24 -6.18
N ALA A 40 8.67 11.09 -6.49
CA ALA A 40 8.02 10.00 -7.20
C ALA A 40 6.96 9.25 -6.38
N GLY A 41 6.87 9.52 -5.09
CA GLY A 41 5.94 8.83 -4.20
C GLY A 41 5.81 9.54 -2.86
N VAL A 42 5.01 8.95 -1.98
CA VAL A 42 4.73 9.53 -0.68
C VAL A 42 5.12 8.63 0.47
N ASP A 43 5.88 9.19 1.41
CA ASP A 43 6.32 8.50 2.61
C ASP A 43 5.14 8.12 3.52
N VAL A 44 5.19 6.91 4.06
CA VAL A 44 4.27 6.36 5.07
C VAL A 44 5.06 5.94 6.31
N CYS A 45 4.43 6.04 7.48
CA CYS A 45 5.07 5.80 8.76
C CYS A 45 4.42 4.67 9.56
N THR A 46 5.20 4.08 10.46
CA THR A 46 4.74 3.07 11.43
C THR A 46 3.71 3.67 12.39
N VAL A 47 2.67 2.91 12.74
CA VAL A 47 1.63 3.36 13.70
C VAL A 47 1.90 2.92 15.14
N THR A 48 2.81 1.97 15.34
CA THR A 48 3.19 1.39 16.63
C THR A 48 4.69 1.20 16.70
N ASP A 49 5.24 1.18 17.92
CA ASP A 49 6.60 0.71 18.14
C ASP A 49 6.69 -0.77 17.74
N THR A 50 7.68 -1.11 16.92
CA THR A 50 7.82 -2.46 16.34
C THR A 50 9.24 -2.94 16.51
N THR A 51 9.44 -4.20 16.89
CA THR A 51 10.75 -4.83 16.91
C THR A 51 10.77 -5.99 15.93
N VAL A 52 11.61 -5.91 14.91
CA VAL A 52 11.87 -7.00 13.96
C VAL A 52 12.83 -7.97 14.63
N ARG A 53 12.35 -9.18 14.92
CA ARG A 53 13.08 -10.24 15.66
C ARG A 53 13.31 -11.45 14.78
N GLY A 54 14.46 -12.11 14.93
CA GLY A 54 14.82 -13.30 14.17
C GLY A 54 14.96 -13.03 12.66
N ALA A 55 15.32 -14.08 11.92
CA ALA A 55 15.55 -14.02 10.47
C ALA A 55 14.28 -14.36 9.66
N HIS A 56 13.13 -13.80 10.02
CA HIS A 56 11.87 -13.96 9.30
C HIS A 56 11.27 -12.61 8.92
N VAL A 57 10.28 -12.64 8.02
CA VAL A 57 9.57 -11.45 7.53
C VAL A 57 8.49 -11.05 8.52
N HIS A 58 8.45 -9.77 8.87
CA HIS A 58 7.47 -9.15 9.76
C HIS A 58 6.49 -8.28 8.99
N LYS A 59 5.22 -8.28 9.40
CA LYS A 59 4.23 -7.30 8.93
C LYS A 59 4.23 -6.11 9.88
N ILE A 60 4.41 -4.91 9.34
CA ILE A 60 4.50 -3.66 10.08
C ILE A 60 3.35 -2.76 9.64
N PRO A 61 2.38 -2.46 10.51
CA PRO A 61 1.25 -1.61 10.15
C PRO A 61 1.70 -0.17 9.92
N LEU A 62 1.19 0.44 8.84
CA LEU A 62 1.49 1.81 8.45
C LEU A 62 0.28 2.72 8.66
N ASN A 63 0.50 4.03 8.60
CA ASN A 63 -0.52 5.05 8.73
C ASN A 63 -1.40 5.21 7.48
N GLY A 64 -1.05 4.55 6.37
CA GLY A 64 -1.85 4.52 5.15
C GLY A 64 -3.02 3.53 5.27
N ARG A 65 -4.18 3.93 4.77
CA ARG A 65 -5.35 3.06 4.62
C ARG A 65 -5.89 3.24 3.21
N GLY A 66 -6.27 2.14 2.57
CA GLY A 66 -6.89 2.20 1.27
C GLY A 66 -8.38 2.60 1.34
N PRO A 67 -9.01 2.92 0.20
CA PRO A 67 -8.41 2.87 -1.14
C PRO A 67 -7.43 4.04 -1.34
N VAL A 68 -6.36 3.78 -2.09
CA VAL A 68 -5.29 4.78 -2.33
C VAL A 68 -5.73 5.95 -3.22
N GLY A 69 -6.95 5.88 -3.78
CA GLY A 69 -7.63 6.96 -4.48
C GLY A 69 -7.50 6.90 -6.01
N ASN A 70 -8.42 7.59 -6.70
CA ASN A 70 -8.41 7.83 -8.15
C ASN A 70 -8.33 6.56 -9.06
N GLY A 71 -8.76 5.41 -8.55
CA GLY A 71 -8.68 4.13 -9.27
C GLY A 71 -7.23 3.69 -9.56
N CYS A 72 -6.25 4.25 -8.84
CA CYS A 72 -4.85 3.87 -8.96
C CYS A 72 -4.53 2.70 -8.01
N SER A 73 -3.53 1.91 -8.38
CA SER A 73 -2.82 1.03 -7.45
C SER A 73 -1.57 1.75 -6.94
N ALA A 74 -0.91 1.19 -5.93
CA ALA A 74 0.35 1.72 -5.42
C ALA A 74 1.39 0.63 -5.18
N LEU A 75 2.65 0.95 -5.50
CA LEU A 75 3.82 0.17 -5.13
C LEU A 75 4.36 0.71 -3.80
N LEU A 76 4.44 -0.15 -2.80
CA LEU A 76 5.06 0.13 -1.51
C LEU A 76 6.54 -0.26 -1.58
N LEU A 77 7.43 0.72 -1.45
CA LEU A 77 8.89 0.51 -1.46
C LEU A 77 9.54 1.05 -0.18
N GLY A 78 10.61 0.39 0.27
CA GLY A 78 11.48 0.90 1.32
C GLY A 78 12.13 2.23 0.95
N ARG A 79 12.32 3.10 1.94
CA ARG A 79 13.11 4.33 1.76
C ARG A 79 14.60 3.96 1.80
N SER A 80 15.42 4.52 0.92
CA SER A 80 16.88 4.29 0.94
C SER A 80 17.49 4.54 2.33
N SER A 81 17.02 5.55 3.05
CA SER A 81 17.46 5.86 4.41
C SER A 81 17.20 4.72 5.40
N ILE A 82 16.14 3.91 5.22
CA ILE A 82 15.83 2.78 6.09
C ILE A 82 16.65 1.55 5.73
N THR A 83 16.93 1.35 4.43
CA THR A 83 17.80 0.27 3.97
C THR A 83 19.20 0.39 4.56
N LEU A 84 19.73 1.61 4.67
CA LEU A 84 21.03 1.88 5.30
C LEU A 84 21.08 1.52 6.79
N THR A 85 19.95 1.44 7.49
CA THR A 85 19.91 0.98 8.90
C THR A 85 19.87 -0.54 9.02
N GLY A 86 19.92 -1.28 7.90
CA GLY A 86 19.80 -2.74 7.88
C GLY A 86 18.37 -3.26 7.93
N LEU A 87 17.35 -2.39 7.74
CA LEU A 87 15.96 -2.80 7.59
C LEU A 87 15.58 -2.83 6.11
N PHE A 88 15.21 -4.00 5.61
CA PHE A 88 14.77 -4.20 4.24
C PHE A 88 13.25 -4.32 4.19
N VAL A 89 12.60 -3.26 3.70
CA VAL A 89 11.18 -3.33 3.33
C VAL A 89 11.07 -4.03 1.98
N LEU A 90 10.35 -5.14 1.95
CA LEU A 90 10.08 -5.89 0.73
C LEU A 90 9.04 -5.14 -0.13
N PRO A 91 9.20 -5.12 -1.46
CA PRO A 91 8.20 -4.52 -2.34
C PRO A 91 6.80 -5.12 -2.13
N GLY A 92 5.79 -4.27 -2.08
CA GLY A 92 4.39 -4.69 -1.96
C GLY A 92 3.49 -3.97 -2.97
N ILE A 93 2.46 -4.65 -3.47
CA ILE A 93 1.42 -4.04 -4.31
C ILE A 93 0.18 -3.80 -3.45
N ILE A 94 -0.32 -2.58 -3.50
CA ILE A 94 -1.60 -2.16 -2.92
C ILE A 94 -2.57 -1.97 -4.07
N ASP A 95 -3.58 -2.84 -4.14
CA ASP A 95 -4.59 -2.77 -5.19
C ASP A 95 -5.51 -1.56 -5.01
N ALA A 96 -6.07 -1.08 -6.12
CA ALA A 96 -6.96 0.08 -6.14
C ALA A 96 -8.22 -0.09 -5.28
N ASP A 97 -8.70 -1.33 -5.14
CA ASP A 97 -9.89 -1.71 -4.38
C ASP A 97 -9.56 -2.29 -2.99
N TYR A 98 -8.29 -2.23 -2.57
CA TYR A 98 -7.90 -2.57 -1.22
C TYR A 98 -8.38 -1.49 -0.24
N ASN A 99 -9.22 -1.87 0.73
CA ASN A 99 -9.82 -0.96 1.72
C ASN A 99 -9.24 -1.13 3.14
N GLY A 100 -8.20 -1.98 3.26
CA GLY A 100 -7.57 -2.29 4.54
C GLY A 100 -6.48 -1.29 4.94
N GLN A 101 -5.90 -1.54 6.12
CA GLN A 101 -4.71 -0.82 6.56
C GLN A 101 -3.50 -1.31 5.76
N ILE A 102 -2.74 -0.38 5.19
CA ILE A 102 -1.51 -0.70 4.47
C ILE A 102 -0.48 -1.22 5.47
N GLN A 103 0.17 -2.33 5.13
CA GLN A 103 1.20 -2.95 5.93
C GLN A 103 2.47 -3.11 5.09
N ALA A 104 3.62 -2.75 5.66
CA ALA A 104 4.91 -3.10 5.09
C ALA A 104 5.29 -4.52 5.51
N THR A 105 5.87 -5.29 4.60
CA THR A 105 6.61 -6.50 4.96
C THR A 105 8.08 -6.15 5.04
N ALA A 106 8.74 -6.50 6.13
CA ALA A 106 10.14 -6.15 6.33
C ALA A 106 10.91 -7.25 7.04
N TRP A 107 12.22 -7.29 6.80
CA TRP A 107 13.15 -8.17 7.49
C TRP A 107 14.47 -7.43 7.72
N THR A 108 15.32 -7.98 8.58
CA THR A 108 16.65 -7.43 8.86
C THR A 108 17.68 -8.57 8.91
N LEU A 109 18.91 -8.25 8.50
CA LEU A 109 20.07 -9.15 8.62
C LEU A 109 20.63 -9.21 10.04
N SER A 110 20.34 -8.20 10.88
CA SER A 110 20.90 -8.06 12.23
C SER A 110 19.81 -7.86 13.28
N PRO A 111 18.95 -8.87 13.52
CA PRO A 111 17.94 -8.78 14.56
C PRO A 111 18.59 -8.80 15.97
N PRO A 112 17.99 -8.14 16.98
CA PRO A 112 16.74 -7.37 16.90
C PRO A 112 16.93 -5.96 16.36
N LEU A 113 15.99 -5.48 15.54
CA LEU A 113 15.95 -4.09 15.07
C LEU A 113 14.67 -3.41 15.55
N SER A 114 14.82 -2.36 16.35
CA SER A 114 13.70 -1.57 16.89
C SER A 114 13.35 -0.40 15.97
N ILE A 115 12.05 -0.24 15.71
CA ILE A 115 11.47 0.78 14.84
C ILE A 115 10.45 1.56 15.67
N PRO A 116 10.77 2.79 16.09
CA PRO A 116 9.83 3.62 16.83
C PRO A 116 8.57 3.93 16.03
N LYS A 117 7.45 4.17 16.73
CA LYS A 117 6.22 4.73 16.13
C LYS A 117 6.53 6.03 15.39
N GLY A 118 5.86 6.25 14.25
CA GLY A 118 6.04 7.43 13.42
C GLY A 118 7.27 7.38 12.50
N SER A 119 8.05 6.28 12.53
CA SER A 119 9.19 6.08 11.64
C SER A 119 8.71 5.95 10.20
N ARG A 120 9.18 6.84 9.32
CA ARG A 120 8.94 6.77 7.87
C ARG A 120 9.83 5.67 7.29
N ILE A 121 9.31 4.47 7.12
CA ILE A 121 10.08 3.31 6.65
C ILE A 121 9.88 3.03 5.16
N ALA A 122 8.74 3.44 4.60
CA ALA A 122 8.38 3.13 3.22
C ALA A 122 7.76 4.34 2.52
N ARG A 123 7.55 4.21 1.22
CA ARG A 123 6.82 5.16 0.38
C ARG A 123 5.89 4.44 -0.59
N LEU A 124 4.81 5.11 -0.97
CA LEU A 124 3.85 4.68 -1.98
C LEU A 124 4.13 5.38 -3.31
N ILE A 125 4.31 4.61 -4.38
CA ILE A 125 4.43 5.10 -5.75
C ILE A 125 3.15 4.68 -6.49
N PHE A 126 2.36 5.67 -6.91
CA PHE A 126 1.06 5.43 -7.52
C PHE A 126 1.19 5.14 -9.01
N PHE A 127 0.40 4.20 -9.52
CA PHE A 127 0.35 3.86 -10.93
C PHE A 127 -1.05 3.40 -11.35
N ARG A 128 -1.35 3.50 -12.64
CA ARG A 128 -2.55 2.89 -13.22
C ARG A 128 -2.22 1.47 -13.67
N ALA A 129 -2.85 0.49 -13.07
CA ALA A 129 -2.72 -0.90 -13.49
C ALA A 129 -3.48 -1.12 -14.80
N VAL A 130 -2.84 -1.75 -15.77
CA VAL A 130 -3.47 -2.23 -17.00
C VAL A 130 -3.52 -3.75 -16.90
N VAL A 131 -4.59 -4.26 -16.30
CA VAL A 131 -4.85 -5.70 -16.12
C VAL A 131 -6.19 -6.07 -16.76
N PRO A 132 -6.35 -7.29 -17.29
CA PRO A 132 -7.67 -7.76 -17.77
C PRO A 132 -8.72 -7.64 -16.67
N LYS A 133 -9.97 -7.29 -17.05
CA LYS A 133 -11.06 -7.20 -16.09
C LYS A 133 -11.25 -8.55 -15.39
N ALA A 134 -11.10 -8.57 -14.08
CA ALA A 134 -11.57 -9.67 -13.26
C ALA A 134 -13.11 -9.65 -13.21
N VAL A 135 -13.72 -10.82 -13.02
CA VAL A 135 -15.16 -10.95 -12.69
C VAL A 135 -15.42 -10.20 -11.37
N ASP A 136 -16.56 -9.52 -11.25
CA ASP A 136 -16.95 -8.52 -10.21
C ASP A 136 -16.76 -8.95 -8.74
N ALA A 137 -15.51 -9.15 -8.30
CA ALA A 137 -15.14 -9.43 -6.94
C ALA A 137 -14.34 -8.24 -6.40
N ILE A 138 -14.92 -7.53 -5.42
CA ILE A 138 -14.24 -6.47 -4.68
C ILE A 138 -13.30 -7.14 -3.67
N ARG A 139 -12.01 -6.76 -3.68
CA ARG A 139 -11.01 -7.32 -2.76
C ARG A 139 -11.31 -7.05 -1.28
N GLY A 140 -11.81 -5.85 -0.95
CA GLY A 140 -12.09 -5.45 0.42
C GLY A 140 -10.83 -5.21 1.26
N ALA A 141 -10.83 -5.56 2.54
CA ALA A 141 -9.69 -5.32 3.44
C ALA A 141 -8.68 -6.47 3.51
N ALA A 142 -8.93 -7.57 2.80
CA ALA A 142 -8.12 -8.78 2.88
C ALA A 142 -6.84 -8.66 2.01
N GLY A 143 -5.70 -9.07 2.59
CA GLY A 143 -4.38 -9.00 1.98
C GLY A 143 -3.57 -10.29 2.18
N PHE A 144 -2.34 -10.35 1.64
CA PHE A 144 -1.36 -11.42 1.91
C PHE A 144 -1.85 -12.85 1.59
N GLY A 145 -2.30 -13.10 0.36
CA GLY A 145 -2.82 -14.41 -0.05
C GLY A 145 -4.32 -14.59 0.16
N SER A 146 -5.06 -13.50 0.35
CA SER A 146 -6.52 -13.54 0.50
C SER A 146 -7.27 -14.06 -0.73
N THR A 147 -6.65 -14.01 -1.90
CA THR A 147 -7.19 -14.54 -3.16
C THR A 147 -6.72 -15.96 -3.47
N GLY A 148 -5.98 -16.60 -2.55
CA GLY A 148 -5.49 -17.98 -2.68
C GLY A 148 -4.31 -18.27 -1.77
N PHE A 149 -4.25 -19.49 -1.22
CA PHE A 149 -3.15 -19.89 -0.33
C PHE A 149 -1.83 -20.00 -1.11
N PRO A 150 -0.74 -19.39 -0.62
CA PRO A 150 0.57 -19.59 -1.22
C PRO A 150 0.98 -21.05 -1.10
N LYS A 151 1.21 -21.72 -2.23
CA LYS A 151 1.80 -23.06 -2.28
C LYS A 151 3.32 -22.94 -2.31
N ALA A 152 3.92 -22.73 -1.14
CA ALA A 152 5.37 -22.73 -0.97
C ALA A 152 5.72 -23.68 0.19
N PHE A 153 6.61 -24.64 -0.07
CA PHE A 153 7.03 -25.63 0.91
C PHE A 153 8.51 -25.44 1.22
N TRP A 154 8.86 -25.45 2.51
CA TRP A 154 10.25 -25.51 2.94
C TRP A 154 10.78 -26.94 2.71
N ALA A 155 11.88 -27.06 1.99
CA ALA A 155 12.66 -28.28 1.93
C ALA A 155 13.91 -28.10 2.82
N ALA A 156 13.97 -28.84 3.93
CA ALA A 156 15.18 -28.93 4.73
C ALA A 156 15.97 -30.17 4.30
N ASN A 157 17.28 -30.06 4.15
CA ASN A 157 18.13 -31.23 3.97
C ASN A 157 18.28 -31.94 5.32
N ILE A 158 17.62 -33.09 5.47
CA ILE A 158 17.57 -33.87 6.72
C ILE A 158 18.81 -34.79 6.88
N ALA A 159 19.80 -34.72 5.98
CA ALA A 159 20.88 -35.71 5.94
C ALA A 159 21.83 -35.68 7.15
N GLN A 160 21.86 -34.59 7.94
CA GLN A 160 22.85 -34.45 9.01
C GLN A 160 22.25 -34.45 10.42
N HIS A 161 21.07 -33.87 10.65
CA HIS A 161 20.46 -33.78 11.98
C HIS A 161 18.96 -34.10 11.94
N ARG A 162 18.60 -35.39 12.11
CA ARG A 162 17.21 -35.81 12.32
C ARG A 162 16.78 -35.42 13.75
N PRO A 163 15.75 -34.58 13.92
CA PRO A 163 15.13 -34.44 15.24
C PRO A 163 14.49 -35.77 15.62
N MET A 164 14.94 -36.38 16.72
CA MET A 164 14.31 -37.56 17.30
C MET A 164 13.41 -37.13 18.46
N LEU A 165 12.21 -37.69 18.51
CA LEU A 165 11.31 -37.57 19.64
C LEU A 165 11.32 -38.88 20.42
N THR A 166 11.77 -38.86 21.67
CA THR A 166 11.66 -40.02 22.56
C THR A 166 10.24 -40.10 23.10
N VAL A 167 9.54 -41.20 22.80
CA VAL A 167 8.20 -41.47 23.32
C VAL A 167 8.32 -42.57 24.38
N THR A 168 7.79 -42.31 25.57
CA THR A 168 7.63 -43.31 26.62
C THR A 168 6.22 -43.87 26.51
N LEU A 169 6.11 -45.18 26.28
CA LEU A 169 4.82 -45.88 26.33
C LEU A 169 4.54 -46.27 27.78
N ALA A 170 3.37 -45.89 28.29
CA ALA A 170 2.85 -46.30 29.59
C ALA A 170 2.06 -47.60 29.47
#